data_AF-A0A0A0BZQ0-F1
#
_entry.id   AF-A0A0A0BZQ0-F1
#
_cell.length_a   1.000
_cell.length_b   1.000
_cell.length_c   1.000
_cell.angle_alpha   90.00
_cell.angle_beta   90.00
_cell.angle_gamma   90.00
#
_symmetry.space_group_name_H-M   'P 1'
#
loop_
_entity.id
_entity.type
_entity.pdbx_description
1 polymer ?
#
loop_
_entity_poly.entity_id
_entity_poly.type
_entity_poly.pdbx_seq_one_letter_code
_entity_poly.pdbx_strand_id
1 'polypeptide(L)'
;MRPDATLLNARSLTKLGTAVKALRLRRGWTQAELAEKAQVSRQWLVALEGSRTRGLEVGRLMRTLDALDASLMIRDDAPEDAP
;
A
#
# COMPACT_ATOMS: atom_id res chain seq x y z
N MET A 1 -0.12 -19.54 -2.89
CA MET A 1 0.99 -18.56 -2.90
C MET A 1 1.48 -18.45 -4.34
N ARG A 2 1.41 -17.28 -4.99
CA ARG A 2 2.01 -17.12 -6.32
C ARG A 2 3.53 -17.06 -6.15
N PRO A 3 4.31 -17.94 -6.82
CA PRO A 3 5.75 -18.07 -6.57
C PRO A 3 6.58 -16.81 -6.89
N ASP A 4 6.03 -15.85 -7.64
CA ASP A 4 6.71 -14.60 -8.03
C ASP A 4 6.25 -13.35 -7.26
N ALA A 5 5.54 -13.51 -6.14
CA ALA A 5 5.05 -12.37 -5.37
C ALA A 5 6.22 -11.61 -4.69
N THR A 6 6.55 -10.42 -5.19
CA THR A 6 7.51 -9.53 -4.53
C THR A 6 6.95 -9.03 -3.19
N LEU A 7 7.53 -9.46 -2.09
CA LEU A 7 7.17 -8.98 -0.75
C LEU A 7 7.82 -7.62 -0.48
N LEU A 8 7.00 -6.62 -0.18
CA LEU A 8 7.46 -5.30 0.26
C LEU A 8 7.17 -5.13 1.76
N ASN A 9 8.20 -4.84 2.55
CA ASN A 9 8.04 -4.58 3.98
C ASN A 9 7.60 -3.12 4.22
N ALA A 10 6.38 -2.95 4.73
CA ALA A 10 5.77 -1.66 5.03
C ALA A 10 5.58 -1.41 6.54
N ARG A 11 6.66 -1.50 7.32
CA ARG A 11 6.67 -1.26 8.79
C ARG A 11 6.40 0.19 9.25
N SER A 12 6.07 1.11 8.34
CA SER A 12 5.68 2.48 8.66
C SER A 12 4.80 3.06 7.55
N LEU A 13 4.02 4.11 7.85
CA LEU A 13 3.19 4.79 6.85
C LEU A 13 4.01 5.31 5.65
N THR A 14 5.24 5.78 5.90
CA THR A 14 6.19 6.19 4.86
C THR A 14 6.60 5.04 3.94
N LYS A 15 6.95 3.89 4.54
CA LYS A 15 7.33 2.69 3.76
C LYS A 15 6.14 2.14 2.98
N LEU A 16 4.94 2.18 3.57
CA LEU A 16 3.70 1.81 2.90
C LEU A 16 3.43 2.70 1.67
N GLY A 17 3.51 4.02 1.81
CA GLY A 17 3.35 4.95 0.69
C GLY A 17 4.38 4.72 -0.42
N THR A 18 5.63 4.45 -0.03
CA THR A 18 6.71 4.11 -0.98
C THR A 18 6.43 2.79 -1.71
N ALA A 19 5.93 1.77 -1.00
CA ALA A 19 5.55 0.49 -1.59
C ALA A 19 4.41 0.64 -2.61
N VAL A 20 3.37 1.41 -2.27
CA VAL A 20 2.26 1.74 -3.18
C VAL A 20 2.78 2.45 -4.43
N LYS A 21 3.64 3.47 -4.27
CA LYS A 21 4.27 4.18 -5.39
C LYS A 21 5.06 3.23 -6.29
N ALA A 22 5.88 2.35 -5.70
CA ALA A 22 6.68 1.40 -6.46
C ALA A 22 5.80 0.42 -7.26
N LEU A 23 4.77 -0.14 -6.63
CA LEU A 23 3.80 -1.03 -7.29
C LEU A 23 3.06 -0.32 -8.43
N ARG A 24 2.63 0.93 -8.23
CA ARG A 24 1.99 1.74 -9.27
C ARG A 24 2.90 1.94 -10.48
N LEU A 25 4.15 2.33 -10.23
CA LEU A 25 5.14 2.56 -11.28
C LEU A 25 5.48 1.28 -12.04
N ARG A 26 5.57 0.12 -11.35
CA ARG A 26 5.76 -1.19 -12.03
C ARG A 26 4.62 -1.55 -12.97
N ARG A 27 3.43 -1.00 -12.75
CA ARG A 27 2.25 -1.17 -13.63
C ARG A 27 2.15 -0.11 -14.72
N GLY A 28 3.09 0.83 -14.78
CA GLY A 28 3.07 1.93 -15.74
C GLY A 28 1.95 2.95 -15.50
N TRP A 29 1.31 2.95 -14.33
CA TRP A 29 0.19 3.84 -14.06
C TRP A 29 0.63 5.19 -13.49
N THR A 30 -0.07 6.24 -13.87
CA THR A 30 -0.08 7.55 -13.22
C THR A 30 -0.87 7.51 -11.91
N GLN A 31 -0.70 8.53 -11.08
CA GLN A 31 -1.49 8.69 -9.86
C GLN A 31 -2.99 8.87 -10.15
N ALA A 32 -3.35 9.49 -11.28
CA ALA A 32 -4.75 9.66 -11.64
C ALA A 32 -5.40 8.30 -11.93
N GLU A 33 -4.74 7.46 -12.72
CA GLU A 33 -5.24 6.14 -13.09
C GLU A 33 -5.40 5.21 -11.89
N LEU A 34 -4.43 5.18 -10.97
CA LEU A 34 -4.57 4.38 -9.75
C LEU A 34 -5.70 4.93 -8.84
N ALA A 35 -5.81 6.24 -8.71
CA ALA A 35 -6.85 6.85 -7.88
C ALA A 35 -8.26 6.52 -8.41
N GLU A 36 -8.45 6.56 -9.72
CA GLU A 36 -9.68 6.15 -10.39
C GLU A 36 -10.00 4.68 -10.13
N LYS A 37 -9.03 3.77 -10.41
CA LYS A 37 -9.19 2.32 -10.20
C LYS A 37 -9.52 1.96 -8.74
N ALA A 38 -8.94 2.68 -7.79
CA ALA A 38 -9.14 2.46 -6.35
C ALA A 38 -10.35 3.21 -5.76
N GLN A 39 -11.06 3.99 -6.58
CA GLN A 39 -12.15 4.87 -6.15
C GLN A 39 -11.76 5.74 -4.95
N VAL A 40 -10.66 6.49 -5.11
CA VAL A 40 -10.16 7.47 -4.15
C VAL A 40 -9.82 8.78 -4.87
N SER A 41 -9.76 9.89 -4.13
CA SER A 41 -9.28 11.15 -4.72
C SER A 41 -7.80 11.10 -5.07
N ARG A 42 -7.41 11.68 -6.21
CA ARG A 42 -6.00 11.84 -6.61
C ARG A 42 -5.16 12.54 -5.53
N GLN A 43 -5.71 13.56 -4.88
CA GLN A 43 -5.03 14.29 -3.79
C GLN A 43 -4.67 13.38 -2.62
N TRP A 44 -5.56 12.45 -2.27
CA TRP A 44 -5.27 11.49 -1.21
C TRP A 44 -4.21 10.49 -1.64
N LEU A 45 -4.22 10.01 -2.88
CA LEU A 45 -3.18 9.13 -3.38
C LEU A 45 -1.80 9.83 -3.39
N VAL A 46 -1.75 11.10 -3.79
CA VAL A 46 -0.55 11.94 -3.69
C VAL A 46 -0.06 12.07 -2.25
N ALA A 47 -0.96 12.23 -1.29
CA ALA A 47 -0.61 12.31 0.13
C ALA A 47 -0.05 10.97 0.66
N LEU A 48 -0.69 9.85 0.29
CA LEU A 48 -0.26 8.50 0.62
C LEU A 48 1.16 8.23 0.11
N GLU A 49 1.40 8.43 -1.18
CA GLU A 49 2.73 8.18 -1.79
C GLU A 49 3.79 9.18 -1.33
N GLY A 50 3.37 10.40 -0.96
CA GLY A 50 4.24 11.46 -0.46
C GLY A 50 4.56 11.36 1.04
N SER A 51 4.04 10.36 1.76
CA SER A 51 4.22 10.21 3.21
C SER A 51 3.70 11.39 4.04
N ARG A 52 2.71 12.13 3.53
CA ARG A 52 2.13 13.33 4.18
C ARG A 52 0.76 13.10 4.81
N THR A 53 0.31 11.85 4.85
CA THR A 53 -1.03 11.52 5.34
C THR A 53 -1.06 11.58 6.88
N ARG A 54 -1.70 12.62 7.43
CA ARG A 54 -1.92 12.77 8.89
C ARG A 54 -2.98 11.81 9.47
N GLY A 55 -3.73 11.12 8.62
CA GLY A 55 -4.68 10.07 9.02
C GLY A 55 -4.91 9.13 7.85
N LEU A 56 -4.38 7.91 7.93
CA LEU A 56 -4.58 6.92 6.89
C LEU A 56 -5.92 6.24 7.10
N GLU A 57 -6.86 6.48 6.18
CA GLU A 57 -8.09 5.71 6.14
C GLU A 57 -7.80 4.30 5.62
N VAL A 58 -7.86 3.31 6.51
CA VAL A 58 -7.54 1.90 6.18
C VAL A 58 -8.41 1.39 5.03
N GLY A 59 -9.70 1.73 4.99
CA GLY A 59 -10.58 1.30 3.90
C GLY A 59 -10.12 1.78 2.51
N ARG A 60 -9.59 3.00 2.42
CA ARG A 60 -9.04 3.56 1.16
C ARG A 60 -7.72 2.90 0.78
N LEU A 61 -6.89 2.59 1.79
CA LEU A 61 -5.69 1.81 1.58
C LEU A 61 -6.03 0.43 0.99
N MET A 62 -6.98 -0.29 1.58
CA MET A 62 -7.34 -1.64 1.13
C MET A 62 -7.84 -1.64 -0.32
N ARG A 63 -8.69 -0.67 -0.72
CA ARG A 63 -9.09 -0.52 -2.14
C ARG A 63 -7.92 -0.19 -3.07
N THR A 64 -6.96 0.58 -2.58
CA THR A 64 -5.76 0.92 -3.36
C THR A 64 -4.89 -0.32 -3.58
N LEU A 65 -4.73 -1.15 -2.55
CA LEU A 65 -4.00 -2.41 -2.64
C LEU A 65 -4.72 -3.42 -3.56
N ASP A 66 -6.05 -3.50 -3.49
CA ASP A 66 -6.87 -4.33 -4.36
C ASP A 66 -6.74 -3.92 -5.85
N ALA A 67 -6.86 -2.62 -6.14
CA ALA A 67 -6.61 -2.10 -7.49
C ALA A 67 -5.18 -2.37 -7.99
N LEU A 68 -4.23 -2.53 -7.05
CA LEU A 68 -2.84 -2.89 -7.30
C LEU A 68 -2.61 -4.40 -7.17
N ASP A 69 -3.61 -5.28 -7.25
CA ASP A 69 -3.45 -6.75 -7.11
C ASP A 69 -2.40 -7.12 -6.03
N ALA A 70 -2.51 -6.46 -4.87
CA ALA A 70 -1.55 -6.49 -3.79
C ALA A 70 -2.28 -6.69 -2.47
N SER A 71 -1.60 -7.30 -1.51
CA SER A 71 -2.15 -7.59 -0.19
C SER A 71 -1.29 -6.99 0.92
N LEU A 72 -1.93 -6.63 2.03
CA LEU A 72 -1.25 -6.33 3.28
C LEU A 72 -1.10 -7.62 4.08
N MET A 73 0.11 -7.97 4.47
CA MET A 73 0.38 -9.14 5.32
C MET A 73 0.63 -8.67 6.76
N ILE A 74 -0.09 -9.25 7.71
CA ILE A 74 0.17 -9.09 9.14
C ILE A 74 1.02 -10.27 9.57
N ARG A 75 2.16 -9.98 10.19
CA ARG A 75 3.06 -10.99 10.74
C ARG A 75 3.15 -10.80 12.23
N ASP A 76 2.96 -11.87 12.97
CA ASP A 76 3.26 -11.88 14.40
C ASP A 76 4.79 -11.92 14.58
N ASP A 77 5.33 -10.89 15.22
CA ASP A 77 6.76 -10.78 15.56
C ASP A 77 6.96 -11.07 17.07
N ALA A 78 5.92 -11.51 17.80
CA ALA A 78 6.05 -11.91 19.19
C ALA A 78 7.02 -13.10 19.31
N PRO A 79 7.90 -13.12 20.32
CA PRO A 79 8.67 -14.31 20.61
C PRO A 79 7.70 -15.45 20.96
N GLU A 80 7.95 -16.64 20.39
CA GLU A 80 7.12 -17.84 20.56
C GLU A 80 6.99 -18.27 22.05
N ASP A 81 7.88 -17.75 22.90
CA ASP A 81 7.95 -17.98 24.35
C ASP A 81 7.55 -16.74 25.19
N ALA A 82 6.56 -15.94 24.77
CA ALA A 82 5.92 -14.99 25.68
C ALA A 82 5.07 -15.77 26.71
N PRO A 83 5.25 -15.56 28.03
CA PRO A 83 4.64 -16.37 29.08
C PRO A 83 3.11 -16.34 29.12
#